data_AF-A0A9J5Z4E5-F1
#
_entry.id   AF-A0A9J5Z4E5-F1
#
_cell.length_a   1.000
_cell.length_b   1.000
_cell.length_c   1.000
_cell.angle_alpha   90.00
_cell.angle_beta   90.00
_cell.angle_gamma   90.00
#
_symmetry.space_group_name_H-M   'P 1'
#
loop_
_entity.id
_entity.type
_entity.pdbx_description
1 polymer ?
#
loop_
_entity_poly.entity_id
_entity_poly.type
_entity_poly.pdbx_seq_one_letter_code
_entity_poly.pdbx_strand_id
1 'polypeptide(L)' 'MDELFLHALHGLQAEYDTITAALRARETAVTFEELHEKLLDFEQNLIRSSSSTTVPITANFAAKPSYH' A
#
# COMPACT_ATOMS: atom_id res chain seq x y z
N MET A 1 -17.34 8.00 17.39
CA MET A 1 -15.95 7.64 17.10
C MET A 1 -15.25 7.49 18.42
N ASP A 2 -14.61 6.34 18.67
CA ASP A 2 -13.86 6.10 19.91
C ASP A 2 -12.60 6.97 20.01
N GLU A 3 -12.29 7.44 21.22
CA GLU A 3 -11.07 8.23 21.50
C GLU A 3 -9.80 7.49 21.08
N LEU A 4 -9.76 6.17 21.26
CA LEU A 4 -8.65 5.31 20.84
C LEU A 4 -8.46 5.33 19.31
N PHE A 5 -9.56 5.40 18.56
CA PHE A 5 -9.53 5.46 17.10
C PHE A 5 -8.99 6.80 16.62
N LEU A 6 -9.44 7.91 17.21
CA LEU A 6 -8.88 9.24 16.90
C LEU A 6 -7.40 9.31 17.24
N HIS A 7 -7.01 8.80 18.40
CA HIS A 7 -5.62 8.79 18.85
C HIS A 7 -4.72 7.99 17.89
N ALA A 8 -5.17 6.80 17.49
CA ALA A 8 -4.45 5.97 16.52
C ALA A 8 -4.28 6.69 15.17
N LEU A 9 -5.34 7.31 14.63
CA LEU A 9 -5.29 8.04 13.37
C LEU A 9 -4.41 9.30 13.43
N HIS A 10 -4.35 9.99 14.57
CA HIS A 10 -3.51 11.18 14.74
C HIS A 10 -2.01 10.87 14.76
N GLY A 11 -1.63 9.63 15.11
CA GLY A 11 -0.24 9.19 15.10
C GLY A 11 0.28 8.70 13.75
N LEU A 12 -0.59 8.62 12.73
CA LEU A 12 -0.21 8.12 11.41
C LEU A 12 0.54 9.18 10.59
N GLN A 13 1.44 8.71 9.72
CA GLN A 13 2.20 9.56 8.79
C GLN A 13 1.32 10.00 7.62
N ALA A 14 1.72 11.07 6.91
CA ALA A 14 0.94 11.66 5.81
C ALA A 14 0.61 10.68 4.66
N GLU A 15 1.42 9.65 4.46
CA GLU A 15 1.17 8.58 3.47
C GLU A 15 -0.14 7.81 3.74
N TYR A 16 -0.62 7.83 4.99
CA TYR A 16 -1.85 7.20 5.43
C TYR A 16 -3.06 8.16 5.41
N ASP A 17 -2.91 9.39 4.94
CA ASP A 17 -4.01 10.38 4.90
C ASP A 17 -5.20 9.86 4.09
N THR A 18 -4.92 9.13 3.00
CA THR A 18 -5.96 8.55 2.14
C THR A 18 -6.85 7.56 2.89
N ILE A 19 -6.24 6.60 3.61
CA ILE A 19 -6.99 5.64 4.41
C ILE A 19 -7.63 6.30 5.63
N THR A 20 -6.95 7.27 6.25
CA THR A 20 -7.47 8.05 7.38
C THR A 20 -8.74 8.83 7.01
N ALA A 21 -8.76 9.46 5.84
CA ALA A 21 -9.93 10.16 5.33
C ALA A 21 -11.09 9.19 5.03
N ALA A 22 -10.80 8.05 4.40
CA ALA A 22 -11.80 7.01 4.12
C ALA A 22 -12.40 6.42 5.41
N LEU A 23 -11.56 6.21 6.43
CA LEU A 23 -11.96 5.73 7.74
C LEU A 23 -12.81 6.75 8.51
N ARG A 24 -12.50 8.05 8.41
CA ARG A 24 -13.32 9.13 9.00
C ARG A 24 -14.65 9.34 8.29
N ALA A 25 -14.71 9.11 6.98
CA ALA A 25 -15.92 9.25 6.18
C ALA A 25 -16.92 8.10 6.39
N ARG A 26 -16.49 6.96 6.96
CA ARG A 26 -17.41 5.87 7.30
C ARG A 26 -18.35 6.28 8.44
N GLU A 27 -19.65 6.11 8.19
CA GLU A 27 -20.70 6.35 9.19
C GLU A 27 -20.83 5.19 10.22
N THR A 28 -20.17 4.06 9.97
CA THR A 28 -20.20 2.87 10.83
C THR A 28 -19.05 2.85 11.81
N ALA A 29 -19.32 2.53 13.08
CA ALA A 29 -18.26 2.23 14.05
C ALA A 29 -17.40 1.05 13.56
N VAL A 30 -16.10 1.14 13.82
CA VAL A 30 -15.09 0.14 13.45
C VAL A 30 -14.42 -0.28 14.73
N THR A 31 -14.29 -1.59 14.93
CA THR A 31 -13.54 -2.11 16.06
C THR A 31 -12.04 -1.85 15.88
N PHE A 32 -11.28 -1.87 16.98
CA PHE A 32 -9.83 -1.68 16.90
C PHE A 32 -9.14 -2.77 16.06
N GLU A 33 -9.63 -4.01 16.10
CA GLU A 33 -9.13 -5.13 15.31
C GLU A 33 -9.32 -4.89 13.80
N GLU A 34 -10.53 -4.50 13.38
CA GLU A 34 -10.81 -4.16 11.99
C GLU A 34 -10.02 -2.94 11.50
N LEU A 35 -9.75 -1.95 12.37
CA LEU A 35 -8.87 -0.83 12.04
C LEU A 35 -7.46 -1.34 11.74
N HIS A 36 -6.92 -2.21 12.59
CA HIS A 36 -5.60 -2.79 12.43
C HIS A 36 -5.47 -3.58 11.13
N GLU A 37 -6.45 -4.44 10.82
CA GLU A 37 -6.49 -5.20 9.56
C GLU A 37 -6.48 -4.26 8.33
N LYS A 38 -7.29 -3.20 8.36
CA LYS A 38 -7.35 -2.24 7.25
C LYS A 38 -6.06 -1.47 7.04
N LEU A 39 -5.38 -1.10 8.13
CA LEU A 39 -4.07 -0.45 8.05
C LEU A 39 -3.01 -1.41 7.50
N LEU A 40 -3.02 -2.67 7.93
CA LEU A 40 -2.10 -3.69 7.45
C LEU A 40 -2.27 -3.96 5.95
N ASP A 41 -3.51 -4.07 5.47
CA ASP A 41 -3.81 -4.23 4.04
C ASP A 41 -3.36 -3.01 3.23
N PHE A 42 -3.56 -1.81 3.76
CA PHE A 42 -3.11 -0.58 3.11
C PHE A 42 -1.58 -0.52 3.01
N GLU A 43 -0.87 -0.90 4.06
CA GLU A 43 0.59 -0.93 4.08
C GLU A 43 1.16 -1.93 3.07
N GLN A 44 0.57 -3.13 2.96
CA GLN A 44 0.97 -4.11 1.94
C GLN A 44 0.80 -3.55 0.52
N ASN A 45 -0.30 -2.84 0.27
CA ASN A 45 -0.53 -2.18 -1.01
C ASN A 45 0.47 -1.04 -1.25
N LEU A 46 0.81 -0.27 -0.22
CA LEU A 46 1.80 0.80 -0.29
C LEU A 46 3.18 0.24 -0.66
N ILE A 47 3.62 -0.84 0.01
CA ILE A 47 4.89 -1.55 -0.28
C ILE A 47 4.92 -2.09 -1.71
N ARG A 48 3.81 -2.65 -2.19
CA ARG A 48 3.72 -3.16 -3.58
C ARG A 48 3.79 -2.02 -4.61
N SER A 49 3.19 -0.88 -4.30
CA SER A 49 3.22 0.29 -5.18
C SER A 49 4.61 0.93 -5.24
N SER A 50 5.34 0.96 -4.12
CA SER A 50 6.71 1.50 -4.07
C SER A 50 7.74 0.57 -4.70
N SER A 51 7.54 -0.75 -4.64
CA SER A 51 8.42 -1.75 -5.27
C SER A 51 8.20 -1.92 -6.79
N SER A 52 7.18 -1.30 -7.38
CA SER A 52 6.94 -1.29 -8.84
C SER A 52 7.89 -0.34 -9.59
N THR A 53 9.18 -0.35 -9.23
CA THR A 53 10.23 0.18 -10.12
C THR A 53 10.33 -0.78 -11.30
N THR A 54 9.75 -0.40 -12.43
CA THR A 54 9.85 -1.12 -13.70
C THR A 54 11.32 -1.20 -14.13
N VAL A 55 11.99 -2.30 -13.81
CA VAL A 55 13.29 -2.61 -14.40
C VAL A 55 13.06 -3.00 -15.87
N PRO A 56 13.79 -2.41 -16.84
CA PRO A 56 13.65 -2.82 -18.23
C PRO A 56 14.19 -4.25 -18.37
N ILE A 57 13.29 -5.20 -18.69
CA ILE A 57 13.68 -6.56 -19.05
C ILE A 57 14.29 -6.49 -20.46
N THR A 58 15.61 -6.30 -20.56
CA THR A 58 16.32 -6.37 -21.84
C THR A 58 16.70 -7.82 -22.13
N ALA A 59 15.98 -8.48 -23.04
CA ALA A 59 16.38 -9.78 -23.56
C ALA A 59 17.45 -9.59 -24.66
N ASN A 60 18.69 -10.00 -24.40
CA ASN A 60 19.75 -9.95 -25.40
C ASN A 60 19.62 -11.18 -26.33
N PHE A 61 19.19 -10.98 -27.57
CA PHE A 61 19.06 -12.04 -28.57
C PHE A 61 20.42 -12.29 -29.24
N ALA A 62 21.09 -13.38 -28.87
CA ALA A 62 22.32 -13.83 -29.53
C ALA A 62 21.99 -14.78 -30.70
N ALA A 63 21.94 -14.25 -31.93
CA ALA A 63 21.90 -15.08 -33.13
C ALA A 63 23.29 -15.68 -33.39
N LYS A 64 23.38 -17.01 -33.50
CA LYS A 64 24.61 -17.69 -33.92
C LYS A 64 24.84 -17.44 -35.43
N PRO A 65 25.99 -16.90 -35.86
CA PRO A 65 26.29 -16.85 -37.29
C PRO A 65 26.58 -18.26 -37.80
N SER A 66 25.80 -18.71 -38.78
CA SER A 66 26.07 -19.92 -39.53
C SER A 66 27.20 -19.64 -40.52
N TYR A 67 28.35 -20.28 -40.33
CA TYR A 67 29.44 -20.26 -41.31
C TYR A 67 29.07 -21.19 -42.47
N HIS A 68 29.12 -20.68 -43.69
CA HIS A 68 29.00 -21.42 -44.95
C HIS A 68 30.40 -21.67 -45.52
#